data_AF-A0A8B8A1P2-F1
#
_entry.id   AF-A0A8B8A1P2-F1
#
_cell.length_a   1.000
_cell.length_b   1.000
_cell.length_c   1.000
_cell.angle_alpha   90.00
_cell.angle_beta   90.00
_cell.angle_gamma   90.00
#
_symmetry.space_group_name_H-M   'P 1'
#
loop_
_entity.id
_entity.type
_entity.pdbx_description
1 polymer ?
#
loop_
_entity_poly.entity_id
_entity_poly.type
_entity_poly.pdbx_seq_one_letter_code
_entity_poly.pdbx_strand_id
1 'polypeptide(L)' 'MNVYDDIIRVNVRAVLQLTHLAVPHLAQSKGNIVNVSSVCATRTLPMMITYNMSKAAIMQFTKCCALELAAKQVRVNAVK' A
#
# COMPACT_ATOMS: atom_id res chain seq x y z
N MET A 1 -7.63 14.89 15.44
CA MET A 1 -7.70 14.49 14.02
C MET A 1 -6.35 14.61 13.32
N ASN A 2 -5.51 15.61 13.62
CA ASN A 2 -4.21 15.81 12.96
C ASN A 2 -3.31 14.55 12.86
N VAL A 3 -3.10 13.81 13.97
CA VAL A 3 -2.30 12.56 13.94
C VAL A 3 -2.92 11.48 13.05
N TYR A 4 -4.25 11.41 13.00
CA TYR A 4 -4.92 10.48 12.10
C TYR A 4 -4.65 10.86 10.64
N ASP A 5 -4.87 12.13 10.31
CA ASP A 5 -4.70 12.64 8.94
C ASP A 5 -3.25 12.52 8.48
N ASP A 6 -2.28 12.80 9.34
CA ASP A 6 -0.85 12.67 9.07
C ASP A 6 -0.47 11.21 8.75
N ILE A 7 -0.90 10.26 9.59
CA ILE A 7 -0.63 8.83 9.39
C ILE A 7 -1.26 8.35 8.09
N ILE A 8 -2.51 8.70 7.81
CA ILE A 8 -3.18 8.25 6.57
C ILE A 8 -2.58 8.94 5.34
N ARG A 9 -2.22 10.22 5.44
CA ARG A 9 -1.56 10.96 4.36
C ARG A 9 -0.25 10.30 3.96
N VAL A 10 0.59 9.95 4.93
CA VAL A 10 1.91 9.36 4.66
C VAL A 10 1.80 7.87 4.31
N ASN A 11 1.09 7.09 5.13
CA ASN A 11 1.12 5.63 5.00
C ASN A 11 0.22 5.09 3.89
N VAL A 12 -0.82 5.83 3.49
CA VAL A 12 -1.82 5.34 2.53
C VAL A 12 -1.87 6.22 1.29
N ARG A 13 -2.14 7.52 1.44
CA ARG A 13 -2.31 8.43 0.30
C ARG A 13 -1.04 8.52 -0.55
N ALA A 14 0.12 8.67 0.09
CA ALA A 14 1.39 8.74 -0.64
C ALA A 14 1.66 7.47 -1.46
N VAL A 15 1.39 6.28 -0.90
CA VAL A 15 1.58 5.00 -1.62
C VAL A 15 0.66 4.91 -2.83
N LEU A 16 -0.61 5.30 -2.70
CA LEU A 16 -1.54 5.34 -3.81
C LEU A 16 -1.07 6.30 -4.91
N GLN A 17 -0.68 7.52 -4.54
CA GLN A 17 -0.21 8.53 -5.50
C GLN A 17 1.06 8.09 -6.23
N LEU A 18 2.06 7.58 -5.48
CA LEU A 18 3.30 7.09 -6.06
C LEU A 18 3.07 5.89 -6.97
N THR A 19 2.19 4.97 -6.58
CA THR A 19 1.81 3.84 -7.42
C THR A 19 1.19 4.31 -8.72
N HIS A 20 0.21 5.23 -8.66
CA HIS A 20 -0.43 5.78 -9.85
C HIS A 20 0.56 6.43 -10.81
N LEU A 21 1.49 7.25 -10.28
CA LEU A 21 2.52 7.91 -11.08
C LEU A 21 3.55 6.94 -11.65
N ALA A 22 3.87 5.85 -10.94
CA ALA A 22 4.86 4.86 -11.37
C ALA A 22 4.30 3.85 -12.39
N VAL A 23 2.99 3.60 -12.41
CA VAL A 23 2.36 2.56 -13.25
C VAL A 23 2.76 2.62 -14.74
N PRO A 24 2.80 3.77 -15.42
CA PRO A 24 3.23 3.82 -16.82
C PRO A 24 4.65 3.30 -17.04
N HIS A 25 5.58 3.70 -16.16
CA HIS A 25 6.99 3.28 -16.22
C HIS A 25 7.16 1.81 -15.84
N LEU A 26 6.38 1.33 -14.86
CA LEU A 26 6.38 -0.07 -14.45
C LEU A 26 5.80 -0.98 -15.52
N ALA A 27 4.74 -0.56 -16.22
CA ALA A 27 4.16 -1.31 -17.32
C ALA A 27 5.15 -1.46 -18.49
N GLN A 28 5.90 -0.40 -18.83
CA GLN A 28 6.92 -0.45 -19.87
C GLN A 28 8.07 -1.41 -19.51
N SER A 29 8.51 -1.38 -18.24
CA SER A 29 9.62 -2.20 -17.76
C SER A 29 9.22 -3.59 -17.28
N LYS A 30 7.92 -3.91 -17.23
CA LYS A 30 7.36 -5.11 -16.56
C LYS A 30 7.87 -5.23 -15.12
N GLY A 31 7.87 -4.09 -14.43
CA GLY A 31 8.46 -3.88 -13.12
C GLY A 31 7.62 -4.44 -11.96
N ASN A 32 8.04 -4.07 -10.75
CA ASN A 32 7.43 -4.60 -9.52
C ASN A 32 7.22 -3.49 -8.49
N ILE A 33 6.15 -3.60 -7.70
CA ILE A 33 5.88 -2.78 -6.53
C ILE A 33 5.97 -3.67 -5.29
N VAL A 34 6.72 -3.21 -4.29
CA VAL A 34 6.85 -3.89 -2.99
C VAL A 34 6.46 -2.90 -1.90
N ASN A 35 5.29 -3.13 -1.30
CA ASN A 35 4.78 -2.32 -0.20
C ASN A 35 5.28 -2.84 1.14
N VAL A 36 5.73 -1.94 2.02
CA VAL A 36 6.11 -2.31 3.39
C VAL A 36 4.88 -2.27 4.29
N SER A 37 4.45 -3.45 4.71
CA SER A 37 3.30 -3.66 5.60
C SER A 37 3.77 -3.72 7.06
N SER A 38 3.04 -4.47 7.90
CA SER A 38 3.37 -4.74 9.30
C SER A 38 2.54 -5.93 9.81
N VAL A 39 2.97 -6.53 10.92
CA VAL A 39 2.09 -7.41 11.72
C VAL A 39 0.78 -6.74 12.14
N CYS A 40 0.81 -5.42 12.33
CA CYS A 40 -0.36 -4.61 12.66
C CYS A 40 -1.44 -4.59 11.57
N ALA A 41 -1.13 -5.04 10.36
CA ALA A 41 -2.11 -5.15 9.28
C ALA A 41 -3.08 -6.34 9.45
N THR A 42 -2.68 -7.37 10.20
CA THR A 42 -3.46 -8.60 10.39
C THR A 42 -3.75 -8.90 11.86
N ARG A 43 -2.96 -8.36 12.78
CA ARG A 43 -3.13 -8.50 14.22
C ARG A 43 -3.14 -7.12 14.85
N THR A 44 -4.23 -6.77 15.50
CA THR A 44 -4.38 -5.45 16.14
C THR A 44 -3.56 -5.38 17.44
N LEU A 45 -2.89 -4.26 17.64
CA LEU A 45 -2.24 -3.91 18.90
C LEU A 45 -2.92 -2.69 19.55
N PRO A 46 -3.06 -2.66 20.89
CA PRO A 46 -3.67 -1.54 21.59
C PRO A 46 -2.88 -0.24 21.38
N MET A 47 -3.53 0.91 21.59
CA MET A 47 -2.93 2.25 21.49
C MET A 47 -2.43 2.69 20.11
N MET A 48 -2.64 1.89 19.05
CA MET A 48 -2.13 2.18 17.70
C MET A 48 -3.23 2.17 16.63
N ILE A 49 -4.46 2.59 16.95
CA ILE A 49 -5.65 2.41 16.10
C ILE A 49 -5.44 2.86 14.65
N THR A 50 -4.98 4.11 14.43
CA THR A 50 -4.77 4.62 13.07
C THR A 50 -3.63 3.90 12.35
N TYR A 51 -2.57 3.53 13.06
CA TYR A 51 -1.46 2.80 12.45
C TYR A 51 -1.90 1.40 11.98
N ASN A 52 -2.61 0.65 12.83
CA ASN A 52 -3.21 -0.64 12.46
C ASN A 52 -4.12 -0.48 11.22
N MET A 53 -5.01 0.52 11.22
CA MET A 53 -5.87 0.83 10.07
C MET A 53 -5.05 1.11 8.80
N SER A 54 -4.01 1.94 8.89
CA SER A 54 -3.19 2.31 7.74
C SER A 54 -2.46 1.10 7.12
N LYS A 55 -1.98 0.17 7.95
CA LYS A 55 -1.28 -1.04 7.49
C LYS A 55 -2.25 -2.08 6.94
N ALA A 56 -3.46 -2.20 7.51
CA ALA A 56 -4.53 -2.99 6.92
C ALA A 56 -4.95 -2.45 5.54
N ALA A 57 -5.04 -1.12 5.39
CA ALA A 57 -5.34 -0.48 4.12
C ALA A 57 -4.27 -0.81 3.06
N ILE A 58 -2.98 -0.74 3.41
CA ILE A 58 -1.89 -1.12 2.48
C ILE A 58 -1.94 -2.59 2.08
N MET A 59 -2.28 -3.50 3.00
CA MET A 59 -2.45 -4.92 2.65
C MET A 59 -3.57 -5.12 1.62
N GLN A 60 -4.71 -4.46 1.80
CA GLN A 60 -5.82 -4.58 0.86
C GLN A 60 -5.51 -3.88 -0.48
N PHE A 61 -4.92 -2.68 -0.42
CA PHE A 61 -4.46 -1.95 -1.60
C PHE A 61 -3.51 -2.79 -2.46
N THR A 62 -2.55 -3.48 -1.82
CA THR A 62 -1.61 -4.36 -2.51
C THR A 62 -2.34 -5.45 -3.31
N LYS A 63 -3.35 -6.10 -2.71
CA LYS A 63 -4.13 -7.14 -3.38
C LYS A 63 -4.94 -6.60 -4.55
N CYS A 64 -5.63 -5.47 -4.35
CA CYS A 64 -6.40 -4.83 -5.42
C CYS A 64 -5.49 -4.41 -6.58
N CYS A 65 -4.38 -3.74 -6.27
CA CYS A 65 -3.45 -3.25 -7.26
C CYS A 65 -2.75 -4.39 -8.03
N ALA A 66 -2.44 -5.51 -7.38
CA ALA A 66 -1.91 -6.69 -8.05
C ALA A 66 -2.88 -7.22 -9.13
N LEU A 67 -4.19 -7.25 -8.84
CA LEU A 67 -5.20 -7.68 -9.80
C LEU A 67 -5.34 -6.68 -10.95
N GLU A 68 -5.42 -5.39 -10.65
CA GLU A 68 -5.58 -4.34 -11.66
C GLU A 68 -4.39 -4.25 -12.62
N LEU A 69 -3.18 -4.49 -12.12
CA LEU A 69 -1.95 -4.35 -12.90
C LEU A 69 -1.45 -5.66 -13.52
N ALA A 70 -2.11 -6.80 -13.25
CA ALA A 70 -1.72 -8.11 -13.78
C ALA A 70 -1.65 -8.12 -15.32
N ALA A 71 -2.63 -7.52 -15.99
CA ALA A 71 -2.66 -7.44 -17.45
C ALA A 71 -1.48 -6.64 -18.05
N LYS A 72 -0.89 -5.75 -17.26
CA LYS A 72 0.30 -4.96 -17.63
C LYS A 72 1.61 -5.64 -17.25
N GLN A 73 1.55 -6.89 -16.76
CA GLN A 73 2.69 -7.67 -16.28
C GLN A 73 3.48 -6.98 -15.16
N VAL A 74 2.82 -6.14 -14.35
CA VAL A 74 3.41 -5.52 -13.16
C VAL A 74 3.00 -6.33 -11.93
N ARG A 75 3.97 -6.79 -11.15
CA ARG A 75 3.69 -7.54 -9.92
C ARG A 75 3.63 -6.59 -8.73
N VAL A 76 2.66 -6.77 -7.85
CA VAL A 76 2.50 -5.96 -6.64
C VAL A 76 2.44 -6.89 -5.44
N ASN A 77 3.34 -6.72 -4.48
CA ASN A 77 3.42 -7.54 -3.28
C ASN A 77 3.62 -6.68 -2.04
N ALA A 78 3.37 -7.26 -0.87
CA ALA A 78 3.63 -6.63 0.41
C ALA A 78 4.53 -7.52 1.27
N VAL A 79 5.49 -6.90 1.95
CA VAL A 79 6.37 -7.54 2.94
C VAL A 79 5.99 -7.09 4.34
N LYS A 80 6.02 -8.03 5.29
CA LYS A 80 5.52 -7.84 6.67
C LYS A 80 6.61 -7.38 7.62
#